data_AF-A0A6M3JZR9-F1
#
_entry.id   AF-A0A6M3JZR9-F1
#
_cell.length_a   1.000
_cell.length_b   1.000
_cell.length_c   1.000
_cell.angle_alpha   90.00
_cell.angle_beta   90.00
_cell.angle_gamma   90.00
#
_symmetry.space_group_name_H-M   'P 1'
#
loop_
_entity.id
_entity.type
_entity.pdbx_description
1 polymer ?
#
loop_
_entity_poly.entity_id
_entity_poly.type
_entity_poly.pdbx_seq_one_letter_code
_entity_poly.pdbx_strand_id
1 'polypeptide(L)'
;MITLHETCLEYFTRRLSEGWKCISLDSYNAILQSPEGIIRPLDLRSDVLTLRPNANGVTIQCSPFPGTGEDNYEDVNEATADEDATYVYNTGDEDVAKEDDYQLPNHTTESGTINSVKVYGRARYSAGTGYIRLGIPGGWSVSKTLTSSYVTYDNTWAVNPGDSQPFEWSDIDALETYIYLYCTSDGSSLRCTQVYAEVDYTPIVAAGRSFGFIMG
;
A
#
# COMPACT_ATOMS: atom_id res chain seq x y z
N MET A 1 2.85 -14.65 1.64
CA MET A 1 3.54 -14.36 0.37
C MET A 1 3.79 -12.85 0.36
N ILE A 2 5.05 -12.44 0.29
CA ILE A 2 5.46 -11.05 0.57
C ILE A 2 5.55 -10.23 -0.74
N THR A 3 5.82 -10.90 -1.86
CA THR A 3 5.73 -10.33 -3.21
C THR A 3 4.64 -11.03 -4.02
N LEU A 4 3.84 -10.27 -4.75
CA LEU A 4 2.85 -10.80 -5.70
C LEU A 4 2.97 -10.03 -7.02
N HIS A 5 3.48 -10.71 -8.05
CA HIS A 5 3.48 -10.22 -9.42
C HIS A 5 2.19 -10.64 -10.11
N GLU A 6 1.52 -9.69 -10.74
CA GLU A 6 0.33 -9.94 -11.53
C GLU A 6 0.40 -9.19 -12.84
N THR A 7 -0.02 -9.87 -13.90
CA THR A 7 -0.41 -9.15 -15.12
C THR A 7 -1.58 -8.22 -14.82
N CYS A 8 -1.73 -7.19 -15.63
CA CYS A 8 -2.85 -6.26 -15.54
C CYS A 8 -4.23 -6.95 -15.49
N LEU A 9 -4.38 -8.05 -16.23
CA LEU A 9 -5.61 -8.85 -16.32
C LEU A 9 -5.81 -9.71 -15.06
N GLU A 10 -4.76 -10.35 -14.55
CA GLU A 10 -4.82 -11.09 -13.29
C GLU A 10 -5.19 -10.17 -12.13
N TYR A 11 -4.53 -9.01 -12.04
CA TYR A 11 -4.85 -7.98 -11.06
C TYR A 11 -6.31 -7.53 -11.18
N PHE A 12 -6.76 -7.21 -12.40
CA PHE A 12 -8.14 -6.81 -12.65
C PHE A 12 -9.14 -7.89 -12.19
N THR A 13 -8.93 -9.14 -12.58
CA THR A 13 -9.78 -10.26 -12.18
C THR A 13 -9.77 -10.49 -10.66
N ARG A 14 -8.60 -10.46 -10.02
CA ARG A 14 -8.49 -10.59 -8.56
C ARG A 14 -9.26 -9.49 -7.85
N ARG A 15 -9.08 -8.22 -8.22
CA ARG A 15 -9.81 -7.11 -7.60
C ARG A 15 -11.33 -7.26 -7.73
N LEU A 16 -11.83 -7.71 -8.89
CA LEU A 16 -13.26 -8.00 -9.03
C LEU A 16 -13.72 -9.12 -8.08
N SER A 17 -12.90 -10.16 -7.87
CA SER A 17 -13.21 -11.24 -6.92
C SER A 17 -13.22 -10.77 -5.45
N GLU A 18 -12.44 -9.73 -5.14
CA GLU A 18 -12.40 -9.05 -3.83
C GLU A 18 -13.56 -8.05 -3.66
N GLY A 19 -14.52 -8.02 -4.58
CA GLY A 19 -15.70 -7.15 -4.51
C GLY A 19 -15.50 -5.75 -5.08
N TRP A 20 -14.36 -5.46 -5.71
CA TRP A 20 -14.23 -4.22 -6.48
C TRP A 20 -15.16 -4.24 -7.69
N LYS A 21 -15.56 -3.05 -8.12
CA LYS A 21 -16.41 -2.85 -9.30
C LYS A 21 -15.62 -2.16 -10.39
N CYS A 22 -15.69 -2.67 -11.61
CA CYS A 22 -15.28 -1.90 -12.79
C CYS A 22 -16.40 -0.90 -13.11
N ILE A 23 -16.16 0.39 -12.87
CA ILE A 23 -17.15 1.46 -13.09
C ILE A 23 -16.98 2.14 -14.45
N SER A 24 -15.85 1.93 -15.12
CA SER A 24 -15.60 2.39 -16.49
C SER A 24 -14.55 1.50 -17.15
N LEU A 25 -14.74 1.20 -18.44
CA LEU A 25 -13.77 0.51 -19.27
C LEU A 25 -13.79 1.13 -20.67
N ASP A 26 -12.71 1.81 -21.05
CA ASP A 26 -12.52 2.35 -22.39
C ASP A 26 -11.17 1.89 -22.95
N SER A 27 -11.25 1.04 -23.99
CA SER A 27 -10.10 0.40 -24.61
C SER A 27 -9.25 -0.35 -23.56
N TYR A 28 -8.04 0.14 -23.26
CA TYR A 28 -7.16 -0.44 -22.25
C TYR A 28 -7.28 0.24 -20.89
N ASN A 29 -8.08 1.29 -20.73
CA ASN A 29 -8.19 2.01 -19.48
C ASN A 29 -9.42 1.54 -18.70
N ALA A 30 -9.18 0.91 -17.55
CA ALA A 30 -10.21 0.54 -16.59
C ALA A 30 -10.21 1.50 -15.40
N ILE A 31 -11.39 1.78 -14.85
CA ILE A 31 -11.54 2.45 -13.55
C ILE A 31 -12.21 1.46 -12.61
N LEU A 32 -11.46 1.05 -11.59
CA LEU A 32 -11.94 0.19 -10.52
C LEU A 32 -12.35 1.03 -9.30
N GLN A 33 -13.43 0.63 -8.64
CA GLN A 33 -13.87 1.17 -7.36
C GLN A 33 -13.88 0.06 -6.29
N SER A 34 -13.17 0.27 -5.18
CA SER A 34 -13.19 -0.68 -4.06
C SER A 34 -14.55 -0.64 -3.33
N PRO A 35 -14.89 -1.68 -2.52
CA PRO A 35 -16.05 -1.63 -1.63
C PRO A 35 -16.07 -0.40 -0.70
N GLU A 36 -14.88 0.10 -0.36
CA GLU A 36 -14.66 1.26 0.51
C GLU A 36 -14.63 2.60 -0.26
N GLY A 37 -14.84 2.57 -1.58
CA GLY A 37 -14.96 3.77 -2.42
C GLY A 37 -13.65 4.29 -3.01
N ILE A 38 -12.53 3.59 -2.83
CA ILE A 38 -11.24 3.95 -3.44
C ILE A 38 -11.32 3.80 -4.95
N ILE A 39 -10.86 4.81 -5.69
CA ILE A 39 -10.78 4.78 -7.15
C ILE A 39 -9.36 4.41 -7.59
N ARG A 40 -9.26 3.38 -8.45
CA ARG A 40 -8.02 2.92 -9.05
C ARG A 40 -8.14 2.93 -10.57
N PRO A 41 -7.57 3.94 -11.25
CA PRO A 41 -7.28 3.83 -12.67
C PRO A 41 -6.28 2.68 -12.90
N LEU A 42 -6.51 1.90 -13.93
CA LEU A 42 -5.66 0.78 -14.34
C LEU A 42 -5.53 0.79 -15.86
N ASP A 43 -4.31 0.80 -16.36
CA ASP A 43 -4.03 0.52 -17.77
C ASP A 43 -3.84 -0.99 -17.93
N LEU A 44 -4.71 -1.65 -18.70
CA LEU A 44 -4.67 -3.07 -19.04
C LEU A 44 -3.50 -3.44 -19.97
N ARG A 45 -2.46 -2.62 -19.99
CA ARG A 45 -1.15 -2.87 -20.60
C ARG A 45 -0.01 -2.76 -19.58
N SER A 46 -0.29 -2.29 -18.37
CA SER A 46 0.66 -2.14 -17.27
C SER A 46 0.43 -3.22 -16.21
N ASP A 47 1.49 -3.96 -15.91
CA ASP A 47 1.46 -5.01 -14.89
C ASP A 47 1.63 -4.37 -13.50
N VAL A 48 1.27 -5.11 -12.45
CA VAL A 48 1.32 -4.63 -11.06
C VAL A 48 2.17 -5.57 -10.22
N LEU A 49 3.12 -5.00 -9.49
CA LEU A 49 3.88 -5.70 -8.45
C LEU A 49 3.41 -5.23 -7.07
N THR A 50 2.87 -6.15 -6.27
CA THR A 50 2.51 -5.89 -4.88
C THR A 50 3.64 -6.33 -3.96
N LEU A 51 4.13 -5.41 -3.13
CA LEU A 51 5.20 -5.62 -2.16
C LEU A 51 4.67 -5.42 -0.74
N ARG A 52 4.96 -6.35 0.16
CA ARG A 52 4.57 -6.29 1.57
C ARG A 52 5.80 -6.23 2.47
N PRO A 53 5.68 -5.69 3.69
CA PRO A 53 6.77 -5.68 4.65
C PRO A 53 7.40 -7.07 4.86
N ASN A 54 8.73 -7.13 4.88
CA ASN A 54 9.49 -8.36 5.14
C ASN A 54 10.51 -8.23 6.28
N ALA A 55 10.73 -7.01 6.77
CA ALA A 55 11.50 -6.70 7.96
C ALA A 55 11.13 -5.29 8.44
N ASN A 56 11.48 -4.99 9.69
CA ASN A 56 11.43 -3.62 10.18
C ASN A 56 12.48 -2.76 9.47
N GLY A 57 12.14 -1.49 9.24
CA GLY A 57 13.08 -0.45 8.81
C GLY A 57 13.84 0.13 10.00
N VAL A 58 14.27 1.39 9.86
CA VAL A 58 15.10 2.06 10.88
C VAL A 58 14.27 2.50 12.08
N THR A 59 13.12 3.12 11.83
CA THR A 59 12.24 3.65 12.87
C THR A 59 11.20 2.62 13.26
N ILE A 60 11.14 2.30 14.55
CA ILE A 60 10.21 1.31 15.12
C ILE A 60 9.71 1.91 16.43
N GLN A 61 8.58 2.62 16.40
CA GLN A 61 8.03 3.33 17.55
C GLN A 61 6.65 2.84 17.95
N CYS A 62 5.84 2.35 17.00
CA CYS A 62 4.56 1.73 17.30
C CYS A 62 4.77 0.46 18.11
N SER A 63 3.73 0.07 18.84
CA SER A 63 3.75 -1.16 19.61
C SER A 63 3.02 -2.25 18.81
N PRO A 64 3.54 -3.48 18.76
CA PRO A 64 2.86 -4.61 18.13
C PRO A 64 1.72 -5.15 19.01
N PHE A 65 0.77 -5.83 18.40
CA PHE A 65 -0.32 -6.56 19.05
C PHE A 65 -0.54 -7.86 18.30
N PRO A 66 -0.51 -9.03 18.99
CA PRO A 66 -0.79 -9.22 20.41
C PRO A 66 0.36 -8.95 21.41
N GLY A 67 1.56 -8.59 20.94
CA GLY A 67 2.73 -8.33 21.77
C GLY A 67 3.40 -9.61 22.29
N THR A 68 3.42 -10.68 21.49
CA THR A 68 3.91 -12.02 21.87
C THR A 68 5.39 -12.28 21.56
N GLY A 69 6.10 -11.26 21.08
CA GLY A 69 7.51 -11.33 20.71
C GLY A 69 7.76 -11.21 19.20
N GLU A 70 6.72 -10.98 18.42
CA GLU A 70 6.76 -10.60 17.02
C GLU A 70 7.37 -9.21 16.81
N ASP A 71 7.90 -9.01 15.61
CA ASP A 71 8.33 -7.70 15.13
C ASP A 71 7.15 -6.94 14.49
N ASN A 72 7.16 -5.61 14.54
CA ASN A 72 6.08 -4.77 14.01
C ASN A 72 5.70 -5.09 12.56
N TYR A 73 6.67 -5.40 11.68
CA TYR A 73 6.38 -5.76 10.29
C TYR A 73 5.54 -7.04 10.14
N GLU A 74 5.58 -7.95 11.13
CA GLU A 74 4.82 -9.20 11.11
C GLU A 74 3.32 -8.95 11.36
N ASP A 75 2.96 -7.84 11.99
CA ASP A 75 1.59 -7.45 12.33
C ASP A 75 0.90 -6.58 11.25
N VAL A 76 1.57 -6.35 10.12
CA VAL A 76 1.06 -5.54 9.01
C VAL A 76 1.33 -6.13 7.62
N ASN A 77 1.96 -7.30 7.52
CA ASN A 77 2.37 -7.90 6.24
C ASN A 77 1.34 -8.87 5.64
N GLU A 78 0.15 -8.97 6.21
CA GLU A 78 -0.87 -9.94 5.86
C GLU A 78 -1.34 -9.71 4.43
N ALA A 79 -1.58 -10.79 3.68
CA ALA A 79 -2.14 -10.67 2.32
C ALA A 79 -3.58 -10.13 2.33
N THR A 80 -4.33 -10.57 3.34
CA THR A 80 -5.72 -10.19 3.60
C THR A 80 -5.76 -9.62 5.00
N ALA A 81 -6.31 -8.42 5.16
CA ALA A 81 -6.46 -7.81 6.48
C ALA A 81 -7.25 -8.74 7.42
N ASP A 82 -6.79 -8.86 8.66
CA ASP A 82 -7.44 -9.63 9.72
C ASP A 82 -7.99 -8.77 10.86
N GLU A 83 -7.96 -7.44 10.66
CA GLU A 83 -8.60 -6.40 11.44
C GLU A 83 -8.00 -6.24 12.85
N ASP A 84 -8.52 -6.96 13.85
CA ASP A 84 -8.07 -6.83 15.25
C ASP A 84 -7.29 -8.07 15.72
N ALA A 85 -6.91 -8.97 14.80
CA ALA A 85 -6.08 -10.12 15.13
C ALA A 85 -4.60 -9.73 15.29
N THR A 86 -4.05 -9.02 14.30
CA THR A 86 -2.70 -8.43 14.37
C THR A 86 -2.72 -6.97 13.92
N TYR A 87 -1.99 -6.11 14.65
CA TYR A 87 -1.84 -4.70 14.29
C TYR A 87 -0.72 -4.03 15.08
N VAL A 88 -0.12 -3.01 14.48
CA VAL A 88 0.69 -2.03 15.21
C VAL A 88 -0.20 -0.88 15.70
N TYR A 89 0.16 -0.29 16.84
CA TYR A 89 -0.63 0.81 17.40
C TYR A 89 0.20 1.95 18.01
N ASN A 90 -0.46 3.11 18.02
CA ASN A 90 -0.08 4.25 18.85
C ASN A 90 -1.19 4.52 19.87
N THR A 91 -0.81 4.64 21.14
CA THR A 91 -1.68 5.09 22.22
C THR A 91 -1.02 6.25 22.93
N GLY A 92 -1.76 7.32 23.18
CA GLY A 92 -1.21 8.48 23.87
C GLY A 92 -2.21 9.61 23.99
N ASP A 93 -1.72 10.69 24.59
CA ASP A 93 -2.46 11.93 24.73
C ASP A 93 -2.39 12.78 23.44
N GLU A 94 -3.00 13.97 23.46
CA GLU A 94 -2.90 14.92 22.35
C GLU A 94 -1.43 15.18 21.96
N ASP A 95 -1.19 15.26 20.65
CA ASP A 95 0.13 15.51 20.04
C ASP A 95 1.17 14.40 20.19
N VAL A 96 0.77 13.19 20.61
CA VAL A 96 1.63 12.01 20.60
C VAL A 96 1.64 11.37 19.22
N ALA A 97 2.82 11.22 18.64
CA ALA A 97 3.02 10.58 17.35
C ALA A 97 4.02 9.45 17.40
N LYS A 98 3.79 8.42 16.58
CA LYS A 98 4.70 7.31 16.39
C LYS A 98 4.83 6.99 14.91
N GLU A 99 6.06 6.68 14.53
CA GLU A 99 6.46 6.32 13.18
C GLU A 99 7.02 4.89 13.16
N ASP A 100 6.64 4.13 12.14
CA ASP A 100 7.24 2.86 11.81
C ASP A 100 7.65 2.84 10.35
N ASP A 101 8.84 2.28 10.11
CA ASP A 101 9.41 2.04 8.80
C ASP A 101 9.40 0.54 8.52
N TYR A 102 9.16 0.17 7.27
CA TYR A 102 9.10 -1.22 6.84
C TYR A 102 9.90 -1.45 5.57
N GLN A 103 10.85 -2.37 5.64
CA GLN A 103 11.57 -2.85 4.47
C GLN A 103 10.64 -3.69 3.60
N LEU A 104 10.80 -3.56 2.29
CA LEU A 104 10.12 -4.37 1.31
C LEU A 104 11.11 -5.34 0.66
N PRO A 105 10.65 -6.50 0.17
CA PRO A 105 11.48 -7.37 -0.64
C PRO A 105 11.83 -6.70 -1.97
N ASN A 106 13.02 -7.00 -2.46
CA ASN A 106 13.47 -6.63 -3.80
C ASN A 106 12.50 -7.17 -4.88
N HIS A 107 12.44 -6.46 -6.01
CA HIS A 107 11.86 -7.02 -7.22
C HIS A 107 12.72 -8.20 -7.71
N THR A 108 12.16 -9.03 -8.59
CA THR A 108 12.81 -10.28 -9.00
C THR A 108 13.01 -10.36 -10.51
N THR A 109 11.91 -10.43 -11.25
CA THR A 109 11.89 -10.68 -12.70
C THR A 109 11.21 -9.57 -13.47
N GLU A 110 10.57 -8.66 -12.74
CA GLU A 110 9.89 -7.49 -13.26
C GLU A 110 10.90 -6.57 -13.94
N SER A 111 10.52 -6.08 -15.12
CA SER A 111 11.31 -5.13 -15.88
C SER A 111 10.39 -4.29 -16.76
N GLY A 112 10.75 -3.04 -16.99
CA GLY A 112 9.86 -2.08 -17.64
C GLY A 112 10.05 -0.67 -17.14
N THR A 113 9.17 0.21 -17.60
CA THR A 113 9.09 1.58 -17.11
C THR A 113 8.10 1.63 -15.96
N ILE A 114 8.54 2.10 -14.79
CA ILE A 114 7.67 2.30 -13.64
C ILE A 114 6.84 3.58 -13.87
N ASN A 115 5.52 3.46 -13.75
CA ASN A 115 4.58 4.56 -13.92
C ASN A 115 4.28 5.25 -12.59
N SER A 116 4.17 4.47 -11.50
CA SER A 116 3.95 5.00 -10.15
C SER A 116 4.20 3.97 -9.07
N VAL A 117 4.43 4.46 -7.85
CA VAL A 117 4.39 3.68 -6.61
C VAL A 117 3.22 4.17 -5.78
N LYS A 118 2.35 3.27 -5.33
CA LYS A 118 1.26 3.59 -4.40
C LYS A 118 1.42 2.80 -3.10
N VAL A 119 1.40 3.48 -1.97
CA VAL A 119 1.40 2.85 -0.64
C VAL A 119 -0.01 2.84 -0.08
N TYR A 120 -0.35 1.76 0.60
CA TYR A 120 -1.61 1.56 1.30
C TYR A 120 -1.36 1.30 2.78
N GLY A 121 -2.26 1.82 3.63
CA GLY A 121 -2.32 1.51 5.06
C GLY A 121 -3.76 1.29 5.49
N ARG A 122 -4.09 0.13 6.07
CA ARG A 122 -5.40 -0.15 6.65
C ARG A 122 -5.39 0.21 8.12
N ALA A 123 -6.16 1.21 8.50
CA ALA A 123 -6.08 1.78 9.83
C ALA A 123 -7.43 2.26 10.39
N ARG A 124 -7.50 2.41 11.72
CA ARG A 124 -8.63 3.00 12.43
C ARG A 124 -8.18 3.65 13.74
N TYR A 125 -9.04 4.44 14.35
CA TYR A 125 -8.98 4.67 15.79
C TYR A 125 -9.90 3.68 16.53
N SER A 126 -9.48 3.26 17.72
CA SER A 126 -10.29 2.48 18.67
C SER A 126 -10.75 3.30 19.87
N ALA A 127 -10.08 4.43 20.14
CA ALA A 127 -10.47 5.46 21.09
C ALA A 127 -9.89 6.82 20.65
N GLY A 128 -10.54 7.92 21.06
CA GLY A 128 -10.13 9.28 20.68
C GLY A 128 -10.23 9.54 19.17
N THR A 129 -9.34 10.38 18.66
CA THR A 129 -9.20 10.70 17.24
C THR A 129 -7.73 10.78 16.83
N GLY A 130 -7.46 10.63 15.54
CA GLY A 130 -6.10 10.74 15.03
C GLY A 130 -6.01 10.77 13.52
N TYR A 131 -4.78 10.90 13.03
CA TYR A 131 -4.46 10.86 11.61
C TYR A 131 -3.46 9.75 11.30
N ILE A 132 -3.49 9.29 10.05
CA ILE A 132 -2.42 8.51 9.43
C ILE A 132 -1.75 9.33 8.33
N ARG A 133 -0.42 9.21 8.19
CA ARG A 133 0.32 9.53 6.97
C ARG A 133 1.03 8.28 6.46
N LEU A 134 1.18 8.20 5.15
CA LEU A 134 1.91 7.15 4.46
C LEU A 134 3.15 7.76 3.82
N GLY A 135 4.27 7.07 3.85
CA GLY A 135 5.53 7.58 3.31
C GLY A 135 6.32 6.54 2.53
N ILE A 136 7.27 7.07 1.76
CA ILE A 136 8.37 6.36 1.10
C ILE A 136 9.64 7.24 1.26
N PRO A 137 10.85 6.72 1.03
CA PRO A 137 12.07 7.53 1.04
C PRO A 137 11.91 8.86 0.27
N GLY A 138 12.12 9.98 0.95
CA GLY A 138 12.05 11.32 0.37
C GLY A 138 10.66 11.97 0.37
N GLY A 139 9.57 11.27 0.69
CA GLY A 139 8.23 11.84 0.57
C GLY A 139 7.16 11.26 1.50
N TRP A 140 6.32 12.15 2.02
CA TRP A 140 5.17 11.80 2.85
C TRP A 140 3.86 12.23 2.18
N SER A 141 2.80 11.48 2.42
CA SER A 141 1.43 11.89 2.12
C SER A 141 1.00 13.06 3.00
N VAL A 142 -0.09 13.70 2.58
CA VAL A 142 -0.90 14.54 3.47
C VAL A 142 -1.53 13.69 4.58
N SER A 143 -1.83 14.31 5.73
CA SER A 143 -2.54 13.67 6.83
C SER A 143 -3.96 13.28 6.43
N LYS A 144 -4.36 12.05 6.79
CA LYS A 144 -5.70 11.52 6.55
C LYS A 144 -6.37 11.17 7.87
N THR A 145 -7.58 11.65 8.09
CA THR A 145 -8.35 11.40 9.32
C THR A 145 -8.75 9.95 9.43
N LEU A 146 -8.43 9.35 10.57
CA LEU A 146 -8.83 7.99 10.91
C LEU A 146 -10.33 7.94 11.24
N THR A 147 -10.96 6.83 10.91
CA THR A 147 -12.33 6.49 11.30
C THR A 147 -12.36 5.46 12.42
N SER A 148 -13.52 5.26 13.04
CA SER A 148 -13.71 4.26 14.11
C SER A 148 -13.72 2.81 13.58
N SER A 149 -14.02 2.64 12.30
CA SER A 149 -13.90 1.38 11.57
C SER A 149 -12.62 1.38 10.75
N TYR A 150 -12.08 0.19 10.46
CA TYR A 150 -10.96 0.05 9.53
C TYR A 150 -11.34 0.56 8.14
N VAL A 151 -10.48 1.44 7.63
CA VAL A 151 -10.52 1.97 6.29
C VAL A 151 -9.13 1.86 5.69
N THR A 152 -9.08 1.56 4.39
CA THR A 152 -7.84 1.56 3.63
C THR A 152 -7.53 2.99 3.16
N TYR A 153 -6.38 3.51 3.57
CA TYR A 153 -5.85 4.79 3.13
C TYR A 153 -4.74 4.56 2.11
N ASP A 154 -4.59 5.45 1.13
CA ASP A 154 -3.55 5.32 0.10
C ASP A 154 -2.88 6.64 -0.29
N ASN A 155 -1.66 6.57 -0.82
CA ASN A 155 -1.02 7.70 -1.48
C ASN A 155 -0.19 7.23 -2.68
N THR A 156 -0.23 7.98 -3.78
CA THR A 156 0.48 7.64 -5.03
C THR A 156 1.58 8.65 -5.31
N TRP A 157 2.76 8.16 -5.68
CA TRP A 157 3.86 8.93 -6.21
C TRP A 157 4.10 8.53 -7.67
N ALA A 158 3.97 9.50 -8.58
CA ALA A 158 4.26 9.29 -10.01
C ALA A 158 5.77 9.43 -10.32
N VAL A 159 6.52 10.06 -9.41
CA VAL A 159 7.98 10.25 -9.49
C VAL A 159 8.57 9.98 -8.11
N ASN A 160 9.84 9.60 -8.07
CA ASN A 160 10.57 9.42 -6.83
C ASN A 160 10.66 10.77 -6.10
N PRO A 161 10.10 10.89 -4.87
CA PRO A 161 10.11 12.17 -4.16
C PRO A 161 11.49 12.54 -3.63
N GLY A 162 12.45 11.60 -3.56
CA GLY A 162 13.82 11.86 -3.11
C GLY A 162 14.64 12.74 -4.06
N ASP A 163 14.38 12.67 -5.37
CA ASP A 163 15.14 13.38 -6.40
C ASP A 163 14.28 13.99 -7.52
N SER A 164 12.95 13.80 -7.45
CA SER A 164 11.98 14.24 -8.46
C SER A 164 12.19 13.63 -9.86
N GLN A 165 12.85 12.48 -9.96
CA GLN A 165 13.00 11.72 -11.21
C GLN A 165 11.98 10.57 -11.31
N PRO A 166 11.76 10.01 -12.52
CA PRO A 166 11.01 8.76 -12.65
C PRO A 166 11.65 7.65 -11.80
N PHE A 167 10.82 6.79 -11.22
CA PHE A 167 11.32 5.65 -10.44
C PHE A 167 12.14 4.70 -11.31
N GLU A 168 13.26 4.25 -10.75
CA GLU A 168 14.07 3.16 -11.28
C GLU A 168 13.84 1.88 -10.47
N TRP A 169 14.15 0.72 -11.06
CA TRP A 169 14.01 -0.55 -10.33
C TRP A 169 14.94 -0.66 -9.11
N SER A 170 16.08 0.04 -9.14
CA SER A 170 16.94 0.19 -7.95
C SER A 170 16.28 0.99 -6.83
N ASP A 171 15.37 1.93 -7.15
CA ASP A 171 14.58 2.62 -6.12
C ASP A 171 13.59 1.65 -5.48
N ILE A 172 13.01 0.73 -6.27
CA ILE A 172 12.09 -0.30 -5.77
C ILE A 172 12.82 -1.30 -4.87
N ASP A 173 14.05 -1.68 -5.21
CA ASP A 173 14.88 -2.57 -4.37
C ASP A 173 15.37 -1.92 -3.08
N ALA A 174 15.43 -0.59 -3.04
CA ALA A 174 15.75 0.19 -1.85
C ALA A 174 14.49 0.74 -1.16
N LEU A 175 13.30 0.33 -1.60
CA LEU A 175 12.05 0.91 -1.15
C LEU A 175 11.73 0.47 0.27
N GLU A 176 11.42 1.45 1.12
CA GLU A 176 10.75 1.25 2.39
C GLU A 176 9.38 1.93 2.35
N THR A 177 8.44 1.42 3.14
CA THR A 177 7.16 2.10 3.39
C THR A 177 7.11 2.60 4.81
N TYR A 178 6.55 3.78 5.01
CA TYR A 178 6.45 4.40 6.32
C TYR A 178 4.98 4.62 6.70
N ILE A 179 4.68 4.45 7.98
CA ILE A 179 3.43 4.93 8.57
C ILE A 179 3.72 5.91 9.68
N TYR A 180 2.83 6.88 9.84
CA TYR A 180 2.87 7.84 10.94
C TYR A 180 1.48 7.93 11.55
N LEU A 181 1.34 7.47 12.80
CA LEU A 181 0.10 7.50 13.57
C LEU A 181 0.15 8.65 14.58
N TYR A 182 -0.75 9.62 14.44
CA TYR A 182 -0.77 10.85 15.24
C TYR A 182 -2.06 10.97 16.07
N CYS A 183 -1.92 10.99 17.40
CA CYS A 183 -3.02 11.21 18.34
C CYS A 183 -3.41 12.69 18.40
N THR A 184 -4.69 13.01 18.18
CA THR A 184 -5.19 14.40 18.19
C THR A 184 -6.05 14.73 19.40
N SER A 185 -6.18 13.78 20.34
CA SER A 185 -6.96 13.96 21.56
C SER A 185 -6.39 13.09 22.67
N ASP A 186 -6.66 13.47 23.91
CA ASP A 186 -6.25 12.69 25.08
C ASP A 186 -6.84 11.28 25.07
N GLY A 187 -6.02 10.29 25.46
CA GLY A 187 -6.43 8.88 25.49
C GLY A 187 -6.75 8.27 24.12
N SER A 188 -6.15 8.78 23.05
CA SER A 188 -6.31 8.21 21.71
C SER A 188 -5.64 6.85 21.58
N SER A 189 -6.23 5.98 20.77
CA SER A 189 -5.66 4.68 20.42
C SER A 189 -5.89 4.41 18.93
N LEU A 190 -4.82 4.40 18.16
CA LEU A 190 -4.80 4.27 16.70
C LEU A 190 -4.16 2.95 16.32
N ARG A 191 -4.72 2.24 15.33
CA ARG A 191 -4.29 0.91 14.90
C ARG A 191 -4.06 0.87 13.40
N CYS A 192 -3.05 0.13 12.97
CA CYS A 192 -2.81 -0.23 11.58
C CYS A 192 -2.54 -1.73 11.48
N THR A 193 -3.32 -2.42 10.64
CA THR A 193 -3.33 -3.91 10.51
C THR A 193 -2.80 -4.36 9.15
N GLN A 194 -2.47 -3.42 8.25
CA GLN A 194 -1.95 -3.80 6.93
C GLN A 194 -1.20 -2.62 6.31
N VAL A 195 0.00 -2.87 5.80
CA VAL A 195 0.79 -1.93 5.00
C VAL A 195 1.33 -2.65 3.78
N TYR A 196 1.25 -2.04 2.61
CA TYR A 196 1.84 -2.58 1.38
C TYR A 196 2.02 -1.51 0.31
N ALA A 197 2.88 -1.79 -0.66
CA ALA A 197 3.06 -0.98 -1.86
C ALA A 197 2.60 -1.73 -3.12
N GLU A 198 2.05 -0.99 -4.08
CA GLU A 198 1.82 -1.44 -5.44
C GLU A 198 2.67 -0.60 -6.39
N VAL A 199 3.52 -1.27 -7.16
CA VAL A 199 4.28 -0.68 -8.26
C VAL A 199 3.51 -0.93 -9.55
N ASP A 200 3.05 0.15 -10.17
CA ASP A 200 2.45 0.12 -11.51
C ASP A 200 3.54 0.33 -12.55
N TYR A 201 3.69 -0.59 -13.49
CA TYR A 201 4.75 -0.49 -14.50
C TYR A 201 4.31 -1.03 -15.86
N THR A 202 4.81 -0.41 -16.92
CA THR A 202 4.63 -0.92 -18.28
C THR A 202 5.77 -1.90 -18.58
N PRO A 203 5.48 -3.21 -18.69
CA PRO A 203 6.51 -4.22 -18.88
C PRO A 203 7.23 -4.04 -20.22
N ILE A 204 8.51 -4.44 -20.27
CA ILE A 204 9.19 -4.60 -21.56
C ILE A 204 8.53 -5.80 -22.26
N VAL A 205 7.65 -5.52 -23.22
CA VAL A 205 6.99 -6.57 -23.97
C VAL A 205 8.02 -7.22 -24.89
N ALA A 206 8.46 -8.44 -24.58
CA ALA A 206 9.12 -9.28 -25.57
C ALA A 206 8.19 -9.42 -26.77
N ALA A 207 8.69 -9.22 -28.01
CA ALA A 207 7.90 -9.22 -29.23
C ALA A 207 6.98 -10.46 -29.30
N GLY A 208 5.71 -10.33 -28.93
CA GLY A 208 4.82 -11.49 -28.79
C GLY A 208 3.54 -11.36 -27.97
N ARG A 209 3.39 -10.40 -27.03
CA ARG A 209 2.08 -10.19 -26.37
C ARG A 209 1.10 -9.49 -27.33
N SER A 210 0.45 -10.28 -28.18
CA SER A 210 -0.76 -9.86 -28.89
C SER A 210 -1.91 -9.81 -27.87
N PHE A 211 -2.40 -8.61 -27.57
CA PHE A 211 -3.67 -8.43 -26.87
C PHE A 211 -4.82 -8.80 -27.82
N GLY A 212 -5.10 -10.09 -27.95
CA GLY A 212 -6.23 -10.60 -28.72
C GLY A 212 -7.53 -10.41 -27.96
N PHE A 213 -8.19 -9.26 -28.12
CA PHE A 213 -9.58 -9.08 -27.67
C PHE A 213 -10.51 -9.74 -28.70
N ILE A 214 -10.95 -10.97 -28.45
CA ILE A 214 -12.04 -11.58 -29.23
C ILE A 214 -13.36 -11.01 -28.69
N MET A 215 -13.93 -10.04 -29.40
CA MET A 215 -15.36 -9.73 -29.25
C MET A 215 -16.16 -10.88 -29.87
N GLY A 216 -16.92 -11.59 -29.04
CA GLY A 216 -18.01 -12.47 -29.45
C GLY A 216 -19.35 -11.87 -29.07
#